data_AF-A0A288Q6R8-F1
#
_entry.id   AF-A0A288Q6R8-F1
#
_cell.length_a   1.000
_cell.length_b   1.000
_cell.length_c   1.000
_cell.angle_alpha   90.00
_cell.angle_beta   90.00
_cell.angle_gamma   90.00
#
_symmetry.space_group_name_H-M   'P 1'
#
loop_
_entity.id
_entity.type
_entity.pdbx_description
1 polymer ?
#
loop_
_entity_poly.entity_id
_entity_poly.type
_entity_poly.pdbx_seq_one_letter_code
_entity_poly.pdbx_strand_id
1 'polypeptide(L)'
;MAKQRRKKNLTVFFKRLKKWRPLRFFVYRGKLRRGRFIITVVLVLGLASYLSDIKVNPTSQATNTPTSLALNKLTREQFIQRLAPEAQSIQQRYHLRASISIAQAALESDWGRSELAFRYNNFFGVKAAVGMRSVTLPTKEYVNGQWITVDANFRVYDDFQASMVDHAILLTNGTTDKPQRYQTVIYADSVETAVAGLVSGGYATDPDYAKKLLNIIAVYKLEQYDK
;
A
#
# COMPACT_ATOMS: atom_id res chain seq x y z
N MET A 1 7.72 51.25 18.75
CA MET A 1 7.10 51.29 17.40
C MET A 1 7.69 50.26 16.41
N ALA A 2 7.90 49.00 16.81
CA ALA A 2 8.46 47.97 15.91
C ALA A 2 7.75 46.60 15.96
N LYS A 3 6.57 46.51 16.59
CA LYS A 3 5.80 45.26 16.73
C LYS A 3 4.51 45.20 15.89
N GLN A 4 4.25 46.23 15.08
CA GLN A 4 2.99 46.39 14.34
C GLN A 4 3.14 46.41 12.81
N ARG A 5 4.34 46.08 12.29
CA ARG A 5 4.61 45.96 10.84
C ARG A 5 4.83 44.52 10.34
N ARG A 6 4.85 43.50 11.22
CA ARG A 6 4.95 42.08 10.82
C ARG A 6 3.61 41.33 10.64
N LYS A 7 2.47 41.99 10.88
CA LYS A 7 1.12 41.38 10.73
C LYS A 7 0.40 41.72 9.42
N LYS A 8 0.98 42.57 8.54
CA LYS A 8 0.32 43.01 7.30
C LYS A 8 0.67 42.19 6.03
N ASN A 9 1.60 41.25 6.10
CA ASN A 9 1.95 40.36 4.97
C ASN A 9 1.46 38.90 5.13
N LEU A 10 0.68 38.57 6.16
CA LEU A 10 0.01 37.26 6.26
C LEU A 10 -1.45 37.29 5.74
N THR A 11 -2.01 38.48 5.52
CA THR A 11 -3.44 38.68 5.24
C THR A 11 -3.79 38.71 3.75
N VAL A 12 -2.77 38.67 2.87
CA VAL A 12 -2.96 38.64 1.41
C VAL A 12 -2.82 37.22 0.84
N PHE A 13 -2.11 36.31 1.54
CA PHE A 13 -1.97 34.92 1.11
C PHE A 13 -3.26 34.09 1.30
N PHE A 14 -4.10 34.43 2.27
CA PHE A 14 -5.35 33.72 2.56
C PHE A 14 -6.61 34.22 1.81
N LYS A 15 -6.47 35.17 0.88
CA LYS A 15 -7.62 35.71 0.12
C LYS A 15 -7.83 35.09 -1.27
N ARG A 16 -7.11 34.02 -1.63
CA ARG A 16 -7.31 33.28 -2.90
C ARG A 16 -7.73 31.81 -2.77
N LEU A 17 -8.20 31.38 -1.60
CA LEU A 17 -8.84 30.06 -1.38
C LEU A 17 -10.37 30.20 -1.22
N LYS A 18 -11.01 30.94 -2.14
CA LYS A 18 -12.48 31.06 -2.18
C LYS A 18 -13.02 30.74 -3.58
N LYS A 19 -13.09 29.44 -3.87
CA LYS A 19 -14.19 28.74 -4.57
C LYS A 19 -13.72 27.34 -4.96
N TRP A 20 -13.68 26.42 -4.01
CA TRP A 20 -13.77 24.98 -4.28
C TRP A 20 -14.51 24.36 -3.09
N ARG A 21 -15.62 23.67 -3.35
CA ARG A 21 -16.48 23.02 -2.34
C ARG A 21 -16.68 21.55 -2.73
N PRO A 22 -16.05 20.57 -2.07
CA PRO A 22 -16.57 19.22 -2.05
C PRO A 22 -17.41 19.07 -0.77
N LEU A 23 -18.69 19.46 -0.83
CA LEU A 23 -19.62 19.19 0.26
C LEU A 23 -20.37 17.90 -0.02
N ARG A 24 -20.47 17.08 1.04
CA ARG A 24 -21.41 15.95 1.24
C ARG A 24 -20.96 14.60 0.72
N PHE A 25 -20.12 13.91 1.49
CA PHE A 25 -19.97 12.46 1.34
C PHE A 25 -20.25 11.63 2.60
N PHE A 26 -20.47 12.24 3.77
CA PHE A 26 -20.60 11.47 5.03
C PHE A 26 -21.71 11.90 6.01
N VAL A 27 -22.63 12.80 5.66
CA VAL A 27 -23.80 13.13 6.50
C VAL A 27 -25.07 13.24 5.66
N TYR A 28 -26.05 12.37 5.93
CA TYR A 28 -27.45 12.51 5.50
C TYR A 28 -28.32 12.56 6.75
N ARG A 29 -29.01 13.69 6.97
CA ARG A 29 -29.95 13.91 8.09
C ARG A 29 -29.39 13.61 9.50
N GLY A 30 -28.17 14.07 9.80
CA GLY A 30 -27.68 14.15 11.19
C GLY A 30 -27.45 12.81 11.91
N LYS A 31 -27.40 11.67 11.20
CA LYS A 31 -27.01 10.37 11.76
C LYS A 31 -25.85 9.76 10.99
N LEU A 32 -24.84 9.31 11.74
CA LEU A 32 -23.67 8.57 11.23
C LEU A 32 -24.15 7.19 10.73
N ARG A 33 -23.79 6.80 9.50
CA ARG A 33 -24.03 5.43 9.01
C ARG A 33 -23.11 4.46 9.76
N ARG A 34 -23.60 3.95 10.89
CA ARG A 34 -23.00 2.88 11.69
C ARG A 34 -23.20 1.55 10.97
N GLY A 35 -22.15 0.99 10.37
CA GLY A 35 -22.25 -0.35 9.79
C GLY A 35 -21.07 -0.70 8.90
N ARG A 36 -20.07 -1.36 9.49
CA ARG A 36 -18.96 -2.12 8.87
C ARG A 36 -17.78 -1.30 8.34
N PHE A 37 -16.96 -0.82 9.26
CA PHE A 37 -15.56 -0.47 8.99
C PHE A 37 -14.66 -1.43 9.76
N ILE A 38 -14.23 -2.49 9.10
CA ILE A 38 -13.02 -3.24 9.45
C ILE A 38 -12.24 -3.30 8.14
N ILE A 39 -11.24 -2.43 7.97
CA ILE A 39 -10.20 -2.68 6.97
C ILE A 39 -9.23 -3.61 7.66
N THR A 40 -9.56 -4.90 7.66
CA THR A 40 -8.58 -5.95 7.89
C THR A 40 -7.82 -6.11 6.58
N VAL A 41 -6.55 -5.68 6.52
CA VAL A 41 -5.67 -6.17 5.45
C VAL A 41 -5.39 -7.62 5.82
N VAL A 42 -6.18 -8.51 5.26
CA VAL A 42 -6.04 -9.95 5.39
C VAL A 42 -5.76 -10.48 3.99
N LEU A 43 -4.49 -10.43 3.60
CA LEU A 43 -4.01 -11.13 2.42
C LEU A 43 -3.32 -12.42 2.86
N VAL A 44 -4.12 -13.47 3.05
CA VAL A 44 -3.59 -14.83 2.87
C VAL A 44 -3.67 -15.14 1.39
N LEU A 45 -2.74 -14.59 0.62
CA LEU A 45 -2.41 -15.19 -0.67
C LEU A 45 -1.88 -16.58 -0.35
N GLY A 46 -2.60 -17.59 -0.85
CA GLY A 46 -2.34 -18.99 -0.56
C GLY A 46 -0.87 -19.32 -0.76
N LEU A 47 -0.16 -19.53 0.34
CA LEU A 47 1.04 -20.33 0.36
C LEU A 47 0.62 -21.77 0.04
N ALA A 48 1.27 -22.34 -0.96
CA ALA A 48 1.21 -23.73 -1.44
C ALA A 48 0.12 -24.08 -2.47
N SER A 49 0.55 -24.18 -3.73
CA SER A 49 0.36 -25.44 -4.45
C SER A 49 1.73 -25.94 -4.92
N TYR A 50 2.06 -27.08 -4.34
CA TYR A 50 3.18 -27.96 -4.58
C TYR A 50 3.14 -28.52 -6.02
N LEU A 51 4.31 -28.56 -6.64
CA LEU A 51 4.76 -29.37 -7.79
C LEU A 51 3.70 -30.05 -8.67
N SER A 52 3.73 -29.69 -9.96
CA SER A 52 3.52 -30.64 -11.06
C SER A 52 4.35 -30.18 -12.26
N ASP A 53 5.40 -30.95 -12.58
CA ASP A 53 6.11 -30.88 -13.86
C ASP A 53 5.14 -31.18 -15.01
N ILE A 54 5.05 -30.31 -16.03
CA ILE A 54 4.99 -30.71 -17.45
C ILE A 54 5.67 -29.64 -18.31
N LYS A 55 6.67 -30.09 -19.08
CA LYS A 55 7.39 -29.38 -20.16
C LYS A 55 6.45 -28.91 -21.28
N VAL A 56 6.64 -27.67 -21.74
CA VAL A 56 6.31 -27.27 -23.12
C VAL A 56 7.38 -26.32 -23.65
N ASN A 57 8.09 -26.75 -24.69
CA ASN A 57 8.76 -25.92 -25.70
C ASN A 57 8.04 -26.26 -27.02
N PRO A 58 7.75 -25.31 -27.93
CA PRO A 58 8.82 -24.60 -28.64
C PRO A 58 8.56 -23.11 -28.96
N THR A 59 9.69 -22.39 -29.01
CA THR A 59 10.07 -21.26 -29.88
C THR A 59 9.00 -20.48 -30.65
N SER A 60 8.94 -19.17 -30.39
CA SER A 60 8.72 -18.14 -31.42
C SER A 60 9.54 -16.90 -31.05
N GLN A 61 10.49 -16.54 -31.92
CA GLN A 61 11.33 -15.37 -31.78
C GLN A 61 10.56 -14.10 -32.17
N ALA A 62 10.62 -13.06 -31.33
CA ALA A 62 10.29 -11.70 -31.70
C ALA A 62 11.21 -10.71 -30.93
N THR A 63 12.15 -10.14 -31.67
CA THR A 63 12.88 -8.86 -31.49
C THR A 63 13.13 -8.33 -30.07
N ASN A 64 14.41 -8.32 -29.71
CA ASN A 64 14.98 -7.79 -28.47
C ASN A 64 14.81 -6.26 -28.32
N THR A 65 13.94 -5.87 -27.39
CA THR A 65 14.11 -4.65 -26.57
C THR A 65 13.98 -5.09 -25.12
N PRO A 66 14.98 -4.87 -24.23
CA PRO A 66 14.90 -5.29 -22.84
C PRO A 66 14.02 -4.30 -22.05
N THR A 67 12.74 -4.24 -22.37
CA THR A 67 11.74 -3.46 -21.64
C THR A 67 10.41 -4.18 -21.70
N SER A 68 10.19 -5.09 -20.75
CA SER A 68 8.90 -5.42 -20.09
C SER A 68 8.86 -6.90 -19.69
N LEU A 69 9.80 -7.34 -18.86
CA LEU A 69 9.50 -8.53 -18.07
C LEU A 69 8.32 -8.16 -17.16
N ALA A 70 7.17 -8.81 -17.37
CA ALA A 70 5.99 -8.60 -16.55
C ALA A 70 6.34 -8.81 -15.07
N LEU A 71 5.81 -7.97 -14.17
CA LEU A 71 6.23 -7.93 -12.75
C LEU A 71 6.14 -9.29 -12.06
N ASN A 72 5.18 -10.12 -12.47
CA ASN A 72 4.98 -11.49 -11.97
C ASN A 72 6.04 -12.52 -12.42
N LYS A 73 6.94 -12.16 -13.33
CA LYS A 73 8.03 -13.02 -13.82
C LYS A 73 9.39 -12.59 -13.29
N LEU A 74 9.46 -11.51 -12.52
CA LEU A 74 10.71 -11.01 -11.95
C LEU A 74 11.23 -11.98 -10.88
N THR A 75 12.56 -12.10 -10.78
CA THR A 75 13.15 -12.61 -9.54
C THR A 75 12.84 -11.63 -8.40
N ARG A 76 13.03 -12.07 -7.16
CA ARG A 76 12.80 -11.21 -5.99
C ARG A 76 13.71 -9.99 -5.99
N GLU A 77 14.96 -10.15 -6.40
CA GLU A 77 15.94 -9.07 -6.53
C GLU A 77 15.54 -8.09 -7.64
N GLN A 78 15.07 -8.61 -8.79
CA GLN A 78 14.57 -7.76 -9.88
C GLN A 78 13.31 -6.99 -9.48
N PHE A 79 12.40 -7.62 -8.71
CA PHE A 79 11.24 -6.97 -8.13
C PHE A 79 11.65 -5.80 -7.22
N ILE A 80 12.61 -6.02 -6.31
CA ILE A 80 13.14 -4.98 -5.43
C ILE A 80 13.76 -3.83 -6.24
N GLN A 81 14.63 -4.14 -7.21
CA GLN A 81 15.26 -3.13 -8.05
C GLN A 81 14.23 -2.31 -8.83
N ARG A 82 13.14 -2.95 -9.27
CA ARG A 82 12.05 -2.28 -9.98
C ARG A 82 11.27 -1.30 -9.09
N LEU A 83 11.07 -1.63 -7.82
CA LEU A 83 10.31 -0.81 -6.87
C LEU A 83 11.15 0.27 -6.20
N ALA A 84 12.47 0.06 -6.06
CA ALA A 84 13.35 0.93 -5.29
C ALA A 84 13.26 2.43 -5.65
N PRO A 85 13.26 2.84 -6.93
CA PRO A 85 13.16 4.27 -7.26
C PRO A 85 11.86 4.92 -6.76
N GLU A 86 10.72 4.22 -6.88
CA GLU A 86 9.44 4.73 -6.38
C GLU A 86 9.39 4.72 -4.85
N ALA A 87 9.92 3.67 -4.22
CA ALA A 87 10.01 3.59 -2.75
C ALA A 87 10.84 4.72 -2.15
N GLN A 88 11.96 5.09 -2.77
CA GLN A 88 12.80 6.22 -2.35
C GLN A 88 12.11 7.56 -2.59
N SER A 89 11.40 7.73 -3.71
CA SER A 89 10.55 8.90 -3.95
C SER A 89 9.46 9.05 -2.89
N ILE A 90 8.80 7.95 -2.52
CA ILE A 90 7.81 7.89 -1.44
C ILE A 90 8.44 8.27 -0.10
N GLN A 91 9.63 7.76 0.21
CA GLN A 91 10.35 8.13 1.43
C GLN A 91 10.57 9.64 1.53
N GLN A 92 11.03 10.27 0.45
CA GLN A 92 11.24 11.71 0.44
C GLN A 92 9.95 12.52 0.60
N ARG A 93 8.84 12.04 0.02
CA ARG A 93 7.56 12.77 0.02
C ARG A 93 6.72 12.55 1.28
N TYR A 94 6.73 11.33 1.82
CA TYR A 94 5.82 10.87 2.86
C TYR A 94 6.52 10.48 4.16
N HIS A 95 7.86 10.57 4.21
CA HIS A 95 8.69 10.12 5.33
C HIS A 95 8.51 8.62 5.67
N LEU A 96 8.01 7.83 4.72
CA LEU A 96 7.86 6.39 4.85
C LEU A 96 9.10 5.69 4.32
N ARG A 97 9.83 4.97 5.18
CA ARG A 97 11.05 4.24 4.80
C ARG A 97 10.87 3.40 3.54
N ALA A 98 11.82 3.49 2.62
CA ALA A 98 11.81 2.74 1.36
C ALA A 98 11.84 1.23 1.62
N SER A 99 12.62 0.79 2.61
CA SER A 99 12.70 -0.59 3.09
C SER A 99 11.34 -1.14 3.50
N ILE A 100 10.54 -0.36 4.24
CA ILE A 100 9.17 -0.72 4.65
C ILE A 100 8.24 -0.82 3.44
N SER A 101 8.30 0.16 2.54
CA SER A 101 7.47 0.18 1.32
C SER A 101 7.73 -1.04 0.44
N ILE A 102 9.01 -1.38 0.22
CA ILE A 102 9.41 -2.55 -0.58
C ILE A 102 9.03 -3.85 0.11
N ALA A 103 9.27 -3.98 1.43
CA ALA A 103 8.96 -5.20 2.18
C ALA A 103 7.46 -5.49 2.21
N GLN A 104 6.63 -4.47 2.46
CA GLN A 104 5.17 -4.63 2.41
C GLN A 104 4.72 -4.95 0.98
N ALA A 105 5.20 -4.23 -0.03
CA ALA A 105 4.85 -4.55 -1.42
C ALA A 105 5.21 -6.00 -1.77
N ALA A 106 6.39 -6.49 -1.39
CA ALA A 106 6.80 -7.88 -1.62
C ALA A 106 5.90 -8.89 -0.91
N LEU A 107 5.56 -8.63 0.36
CA LEU A 107 4.71 -9.52 1.16
C LEU A 107 3.27 -9.55 0.66
N GLU A 108 2.66 -8.39 0.47
CA GLU A 108 1.23 -8.25 0.14
C GLU A 108 0.93 -8.68 -1.31
N SER A 109 1.88 -8.52 -2.24
CA SER A 109 1.69 -8.85 -3.66
C SER A 109 2.19 -10.25 -4.06
N ASP A 110 2.71 -11.02 -3.10
CA ASP A 110 3.51 -12.23 -3.37
C ASP A 110 4.62 -11.96 -4.40
N TRP A 111 5.45 -10.94 -4.16
CA TRP A 111 6.51 -10.50 -5.08
C TRP A 111 5.98 -10.14 -6.47
N GLY A 112 4.81 -9.51 -6.52
CA GLY A 112 4.13 -9.10 -7.75
C GLY A 112 3.42 -10.23 -8.49
N ARG A 113 3.33 -11.43 -7.91
CA ARG A 113 2.78 -12.62 -8.57
C ARG A 113 1.29 -12.82 -8.32
N SER A 114 0.72 -12.15 -7.32
CA SER A 114 -0.72 -12.21 -7.06
C SER A 114 -1.52 -11.70 -8.26
N GLU A 115 -2.66 -12.33 -8.54
CA GLU A 115 -3.53 -11.89 -9.64
C GLU A 115 -3.88 -10.41 -9.53
N LEU A 116 -4.16 -9.97 -8.31
CA LEU A 116 -4.50 -8.59 -8.02
C LEU A 116 -3.35 -7.62 -8.35
N ALA A 117 -2.12 -8.00 -8.04
CA ALA A 117 -0.94 -7.20 -8.34
C ALA A 117 -0.62 -7.17 -9.83
N PHE A 118 -0.52 -8.32 -10.50
CA PHE A 118 -0.01 -8.34 -11.88
C PHE A 118 -1.04 -7.94 -12.93
N ARG A 119 -2.35 -8.17 -12.70
CA ARG A 119 -3.39 -7.78 -13.66
C ARG A 119 -3.92 -6.38 -13.42
N TYR A 120 -3.98 -5.95 -12.15
CA TYR A 120 -4.69 -4.74 -11.75
C TYR A 120 -3.80 -3.72 -11.03
N ASN A 121 -2.49 -3.99 -10.97
CA ASN A 121 -1.48 -3.14 -10.34
C ASN A 121 -1.78 -2.81 -8.87
N ASN A 122 -2.54 -3.65 -8.17
CA ASN A 122 -2.92 -3.42 -6.78
C ASN A 122 -2.09 -4.33 -5.87
N PHE A 123 -0.98 -3.78 -5.38
CA PHE A 123 0.03 -4.53 -4.63
C PHE A 123 -0.35 -4.74 -3.16
N PHE A 124 -1.31 -3.98 -2.64
CA PHE A 124 -1.62 -3.89 -1.21
C PHE A 124 -3.06 -4.32 -0.87
N GLY A 125 -3.77 -4.96 -1.81
CA GLY A 125 -5.13 -5.44 -1.57
C GLY A 125 -6.15 -4.33 -1.32
N VAL A 126 -5.93 -3.12 -1.86
CA VAL A 126 -6.78 -1.96 -1.56
C VAL A 126 -8.18 -2.18 -2.13
N LYS A 127 -9.19 -2.15 -1.26
CA LYS A 127 -10.60 -2.23 -1.66
C LYS A 127 -11.05 -0.92 -2.32
N ALA A 128 -11.89 -1.02 -3.34
CA ALA A 128 -12.40 0.13 -4.06
C ALA A 128 -13.51 0.84 -3.28
N ALA A 129 -13.45 2.17 -3.21
CA ALA A 129 -14.59 2.98 -2.79
C ALA A 129 -15.61 3.10 -3.93
N VAL A 130 -16.84 3.49 -3.58
CA VAL A 130 -17.91 3.72 -4.56
C VAL A 130 -17.46 4.73 -5.62
N GLY A 131 -17.61 4.35 -6.89
CA GLY A 131 -17.24 5.19 -8.04
C GLY A 131 -15.77 5.07 -8.49
N MET A 132 -14.94 4.27 -7.81
CA MET A 132 -13.59 3.96 -8.28
C MET A 132 -13.58 2.81 -9.30
N ARG A 133 -12.62 2.86 -10.23
CA ARG A 133 -12.33 1.73 -11.13
C ARG A 133 -11.96 0.52 -10.29
N SER A 134 -12.67 -0.59 -10.50
CA SER A 134 -12.57 -1.77 -9.64
C SER A 134 -12.73 -3.07 -10.39
N VAL A 135 -12.27 -4.15 -9.75
CA VAL A 135 -12.50 -5.54 -10.15
C VAL A 135 -13.07 -6.31 -8.97
N THR A 136 -14.05 -7.17 -9.21
CA THR A 136 -14.59 -8.09 -8.21
C THR A 136 -13.82 -9.40 -8.26
N LEU A 137 -13.23 -9.80 -7.13
CA LEU A 137 -12.50 -11.06 -6.98
C LEU A 137 -12.86 -11.72 -5.65
N PRO A 138 -12.83 -13.06 -5.56
CA PRO A 138 -12.97 -13.75 -4.30
C PRO A 138 -11.74 -13.46 -3.40
N THR A 139 -11.99 -13.26 -2.12
CA THR A 139 -10.96 -13.07 -1.08
C THR A 139 -11.29 -13.86 0.17
N LYS A 140 -10.26 -14.23 0.93
CA LYS A 140 -10.43 -14.86 2.24
C LYS A 140 -10.56 -13.79 3.32
N GLU A 141 -11.58 -13.90 4.15
CA GLU A 141 -11.79 -13.05 5.31
C GLU A 141 -11.82 -13.92 6.57
N TYR A 142 -11.29 -13.39 7.67
CA TYR A 142 -11.35 -14.05 8.97
C TYR A 142 -12.52 -13.45 9.78
N VAL A 143 -13.60 -14.20 9.91
CA VAL A 143 -14.84 -13.76 10.56
C VAL A 143 -15.21 -14.78 11.63
N ASN A 144 -15.43 -14.32 12.86
CA ASN A 144 -15.85 -15.16 13.99
C ASN A 144 -14.94 -16.39 14.23
N GLY A 145 -13.63 -16.23 14.07
CA GLY A 145 -12.67 -17.32 14.30
C GLY A 145 -12.50 -18.29 13.12
N GLN A 146 -13.14 -18.03 11.98
CA GLN A 146 -13.12 -18.91 10.82
C GLN A 146 -12.78 -18.16 9.54
N TRP A 147 -12.08 -18.85 8.64
CA TRP A 147 -11.81 -18.38 7.30
C TRP A 147 -13.00 -18.63 6.39
N ILE A 148 -13.52 -17.58 5.77
CA ILE A 148 -14.57 -17.66 4.75
C ILE A 148 -14.07 -17.03 3.46
N THR A 149 -14.62 -17.46 2.32
CA THR A 149 -14.38 -16.79 1.03
C THR A 149 -15.57 -15.91 0.71
N VAL A 150 -15.30 -14.65 0.37
CA VAL A 150 -16.31 -13.67 -0.01
C VAL A 150 -15.84 -12.90 -1.23
N ASP A 151 -16.76 -12.40 -2.05
CA ASP A 151 -16.41 -11.48 -3.12
C ASP A 151 -16.14 -10.08 -2.57
N ALA A 152 -15.06 -9.46 -3.03
CA ALA A 152 -14.72 -8.09 -2.69
C ALA A 152 -14.36 -7.28 -3.94
N ASN A 153 -14.68 -5.99 -3.92
CA ASN A 153 -14.30 -5.05 -4.97
C ASN A 153 -12.93 -4.46 -4.62
N PHE A 154 -11.93 -4.76 -5.44
CA PHE A 154 -10.58 -4.23 -5.33
C PHE A 154 -10.37 -3.09 -6.30
N ARG A 155 -9.58 -2.09 -5.88
CA ARG A 155 -9.21 -0.95 -6.72
C ARG A 155 -8.29 -1.42 -7.84
N VAL A 156 -8.49 -0.88 -9.04
CA VAL A 156 -7.59 -1.07 -10.18
C VAL A 156 -6.77 0.19 -10.36
N TYR A 157 -5.45 0.03 -10.50
CA TYR A 157 -4.52 1.12 -10.72
C TYR A 157 -3.98 1.12 -12.16
N ASP A 158 -3.54 2.28 -12.62
CA ASP A 158 -2.93 2.43 -13.95
C ASP A 158 -1.55 1.77 -13.98
N ASP A 159 -0.80 1.87 -12.87
CA ASP A 159 0.51 1.27 -12.67
C ASP A 159 0.77 0.91 -11.20
N PHE A 160 1.87 0.20 -10.93
CA PHE A 160 2.20 -0.23 -9.56
C PHE A 160 2.56 0.94 -8.66
N GLN A 161 3.15 2.01 -9.22
CA GLN A 161 3.54 3.22 -8.50
C GLN A 161 2.34 3.90 -7.89
N ALA A 162 1.23 4.00 -8.62
CA ALA A 162 -0.02 4.56 -8.11
C ALA A 162 -0.54 3.78 -6.89
N SER A 163 -0.38 2.46 -6.85
CA SER A 163 -0.75 1.65 -5.67
C SER A 163 0.19 1.88 -4.49
N MET A 164 1.50 2.05 -4.74
CA MET A 164 2.48 2.37 -3.69
C MET A 164 2.23 3.75 -3.08
N VAL A 165 1.89 4.75 -3.91
CA VAL A 165 1.52 6.09 -3.44
C VAL A 165 0.24 6.06 -2.61
N ASP A 166 -0.79 5.33 -3.04
CA ASP A 166 -2.05 5.19 -2.29
C ASP A 166 -1.82 4.53 -0.93
N HIS A 167 -0.95 3.52 -0.88
CA HIS A 167 -0.51 2.88 0.35
C HIS A 167 0.28 3.84 1.27
N ALA A 168 1.21 4.63 0.73
CA ALA A 168 1.93 5.63 1.49
C ALA A 168 0.98 6.67 2.11
N ILE A 169 -0.02 7.12 1.34
CA ILE A 169 -1.06 8.06 1.82
C ILE A 169 -1.84 7.45 3.00
N LEU A 170 -2.19 6.16 2.96
CA LEU A 170 -2.83 5.48 4.09
C LEU A 170 -1.95 5.53 5.34
N LEU A 171 -0.66 5.22 5.22
CA LEU A 171 0.25 5.24 6.38
C LEU A 171 0.49 6.66 6.90
N THR A 172 0.58 7.65 6.02
CA THR A 172 0.76 9.05 6.42
C THR A 172 -0.48 9.65 7.08
N ASN A 173 -1.67 9.38 6.52
CA ASN A 173 -2.92 10.04 6.96
C ASN A 173 -3.76 9.19 7.91
N GLY A 174 -3.34 7.94 8.17
CA GLY A 174 -4.12 6.98 8.93
C GLY A 174 -5.46 6.67 8.26
N THR A 175 -6.42 6.24 9.07
CA THR A 175 -7.79 5.96 8.62
C THR A 175 -8.74 7.06 9.04
N THR A 176 -9.91 7.15 8.42
CA THR A 176 -10.92 8.18 8.74
C THR A 176 -11.30 8.21 10.23
N ASP A 177 -11.36 7.04 10.87
CA ASP A 177 -11.65 6.87 12.30
C ASP A 177 -10.43 7.15 13.20
N LYS A 178 -9.21 6.97 12.68
CA LYS A 178 -7.96 7.13 13.43
C LYS A 178 -6.88 7.75 12.53
N PRO A 179 -6.86 9.09 12.38
CA PRO A 179 -5.92 9.77 11.49
C PRO A 179 -4.44 9.58 11.88
N GLN A 180 -4.17 9.32 13.16
CA GLN A 180 -2.82 9.06 13.67
C GLN A 180 -2.50 7.56 13.78
N ARG A 181 -3.29 6.68 13.12
CA ARG A 181 -3.19 5.21 13.28
C ARG A 181 -1.78 4.68 13.09
N TYR A 182 -1.07 5.20 12.10
CA TYR A 182 0.27 4.74 11.70
C TYR A 182 1.34 5.80 11.92
N GLN A 183 1.09 6.78 12.81
CA GLN A 183 2.01 7.88 13.06
C GLN A 183 3.40 7.37 13.50
N THR A 184 3.46 6.31 14.30
CA THR A 184 4.72 5.65 14.71
C THR A 184 5.53 5.15 13.52
N VAL A 185 4.88 4.71 12.42
CA VAL A 185 5.57 4.24 11.21
C VAL A 185 6.30 5.38 10.52
N ILE A 186 5.67 6.56 10.47
CA ILE A 186 6.19 7.74 9.77
C ILE A 186 7.35 8.41 10.52
N TYR A 187 7.34 8.37 11.85
CA TYR A 187 8.40 8.96 12.69
C TYR A 187 9.40 7.93 13.22
N ALA A 188 9.46 6.74 12.61
CA ALA A 188 10.34 5.67 13.07
C ALA A 188 11.81 5.91 12.67
N ASP A 189 12.68 5.98 13.66
CA ASP A 189 14.13 6.06 13.46
C ASP A 189 14.78 4.71 13.10
N SER A 190 14.03 3.61 13.16
CA SER A 190 14.47 2.27 12.75
C SER A 190 13.37 1.46 12.08
N VAL A 191 13.75 0.41 11.35
CA VAL A 191 12.79 -0.51 10.73
C VAL A 191 11.99 -1.28 11.77
N GLU A 192 12.58 -1.60 12.92
CA GLU A 192 11.91 -2.28 14.04
C GLU A 192 10.80 -1.41 14.63
N THR A 193 11.07 -0.11 14.84
CA THR A 193 10.05 0.82 15.34
C THR A 193 8.94 1.02 14.30
N ALA A 194 9.28 1.08 13.01
CA ALA A 194 8.29 1.18 11.95
C ALA A 194 7.37 -0.06 11.91
N VAL A 195 7.95 -1.26 11.97
CA VAL A 195 7.21 -2.53 12.00
C VAL A 195 6.36 -2.66 13.26
N ALA A 196 6.87 -2.26 14.43
CA ALA A 196 6.07 -2.19 15.65
C ALA A 196 4.90 -1.20 15.52
N GLY A 197 5.12 -0.07 14.83
CA GLY A 197 4.08 0.88 14.45
C GLY A 197 2.99 0.28 13.56
N LEU A 198 3.36 -0.57 12.60
CA LEU A 198 2.40 -1.29 11.74
C LEU A 198 1.54 -2.26 12.57
N VAL A 199 2.15 -3.05 13.45
CA VAL A 199 1.43 -4.01 14.31
C VAL A 199 0.51 -3.30 15.28
N SER A 200 1.01 -2.30 16.01
CA SER A 200 0.21 -1.52 16.97
C SER A 200 -0.88 -0.67 16.30
N GLY A 201 -0.67 -0.26 15.04
CA GLY A 201 -1.68 0.36 14.19
C GLY A 201 -2.78 -0.59 13.72
N GLY A 202 -2.56 -1.90 13.87
CA GLY A 202 -3.48 -2.97 13.45
C GLY A 202 -3.49 -3.16 11.94
N TYR A 203 -2.33 -3.02 11.27
CA TYR A 203 -2.24 -3.15 9.81
C TYR A 203 -2.67 -4.54 9.33
N ALA A 204 -2.16 -5.61 9.98
CA ALA A 204 -2.51 -7.00 9.70
C ALA A 204 -2.95 -7.73 10.97
N THR A 205 -3.81 -8.73 10.83
CA THR A 205 -4.22 -9.63 11.92
C THR A 205 -3.31 -10.85 12.07
N ASP A 206 -2.38 -11.04 11.12
CA ASP A 206 -1.39 -12.11 11.15
C ASP A 206 -0.42 -11.91 12.33
N PRO A 207 -0.34 -12.84 13.29
CA PRO A 207 0.58 -12.71 14.43
C PRO A 207 2.05 -12.73 14.01
N ASP A 208 2.39 -13.31 12.86
CA ASP A 208 3.76 -13.37 12.35
C ASP A 208 4.13 -12.18 11.44
N TYR A 209 3.24 -11.20 11.27
CA TYR A 209 3.42 -10.10 10.31
C TYR A 209 4.75 -9.36 10.50
N ALA A 210 5.06 -8.98 11.74
CA ALA A 210 6.31 -8.28 12.05
C ALA A 210 7.54 -9.10 11.70
N LYS A 211 7.54 -10.38 12.06
CA LYS A 211 8.62 -11.31 11.78
C LYS A 211 8.84 -11.48 10.28
N LYS A 212 7.76 -11.59 9.49
CA LYS A 212 7.81 -11.70 8.03
C LYS A 212 8.44 -10.46 7.39
N LEU A 213 8.00 -9.26 7.78
CA LEU A 213 8.56 -8.01 7.25
C LEU A 213 10.04 -7.85 7.61
N LEU A 214 10.40 -8.01 8.89
CA LEU A 214 11.80 -7.90 9.32
C LEU A 214 12.69 -8.93 8.63
N ASN A 215 12.20 -10.15 8.42
CA ASN A 215 12.93 -11.16 7.66
C ASN A 215 13.17 -10.75 6.20
N ILE A 216 12.16 -10.21 5.51
CA ILE A 216 12.33 -9.71 4.13
C ILE A 216 13.37 -8.58 4.11
N ILE A 217 13.26 -7.61 5.03
CA ILE A 217 14.19 -6.49 5.14
C ILE A 217 15.63 -6.98 5.34
N ALA A 218 15.84 -7.93 6.27
CA ALA A 218 17.14 -8.46 6.60
C ALA A 218 17.75 -9.28 5.45
N VAL A 219 17.01 -10.26 4.90
CA VAL A 219 17.49 -11.16 3.84
C VAL A 219 17.91 -10.38 2.59
N TYR A 220 17.11 -9.37 2.22
CA TYR A 220 17.35 -8.57 1.03
C TYR A 220 18.10 -7.27 1.29
N LYS A 221 18.54 -7.04 2.54
CA LYS A 221 19.29 -5.85 2.97
C LYS A 221 18.60 -4.56 2.54
N LEU A 222 17.28 -4.46 2.75
CA LEU A 222 16.47 -3.39 2.17
C LEU A 222 16.76 -1.99 2.77
N GLU A 223 17.34 -1.91 3.96
CA GLU A 223 17.78 -0.64 4.56
C GLU A 223 18.83 0.10 3.72
N GLN A 224 19.49 -0.58 2.77
CA GLN A 224 20.37 0.09 1.81
C GLN A 224 19.64 1.15 0.96
N TYR A 225 18.31 1.03 0.81
CA TYR A 225 17.46 1.96 0.08
C TYR A 225 16.93 3.12 0.94
N ASP A 226 17.13 3.08 2.27
CA ASP A 226 16.64 4.12 3.18
C ASP A 226 17.50 5.40 3.20
N LYS A 227 18.47 5.51 2.28
CA LYS A 227 19.39 6.65 2.17
C LYS A 227 18.76 7.85 1.47
#